data_AF-A0A925QBV4-F1
#
_entry.id   AF-A0A925QBV4-F1
#
_cell.length_a   1.000
_cell.length_b   1.000
_cell.length_c   1.000
_cell.angle_alpha   90.00
_cell.angle_beta   90.00
_cell.angle_gamma   90.00
#
_symmetry.space_group_name_H-M   'P 1'
#
loop_
_entity.id
_entity.type
_entity.pdbx_description
1 polymer ?
#
loop_
_entity_poly.entity_id
_entity_poly.type
_entity_poly.pdbx_seq_one_letter_code
_entity_poly.pdbx_strand_id
1 'polypeptide(L)'
;MNWTPITSEDQLLSIVEKSLTKPQLIFKHSIRCSVSSMVKNRLDKGKQPEGIDFYYLDLINYRRISNKIAETFQVRHESPQV
;
A
#
# COMPACT_ATOMS: atom_id res chain seq x y z
N MET A 1 -0.34 -0.35 12.82
CA MET A 1 -1.47 -0.58 11.88
C MET A 1 -1.61 -2.06 11.58
N ASN A 2 -2.82 -2.54 11.28
CA ASN A 2 -3.12 -3.91 10.89
C ASN A 2 -3.05 -4.04 9.36
N TRP A 3 -1.87 -4.35 8.86
CA TRP A 3 -1.57 -4.38 7.44
C TRP A 3 -2.02 -5.69 6.78
N THR A 4 -2.84 -5.59 5.74
CA THR A 4 -3.12 -6.71 4.85
C THR A 4 -2.12 -6.70 3.68
N PRO A 5 -1.32 -7.76 3.48
CA PRO A 5 -0.37 -7.80 2.38
C PRO A 5 -1.08 -7.93 1.02
N ILE A 6 -0.59 -7.18 0.04
CA ILE A 6 -0.98 -7.33 -1.37
C ILE A 6 0.06 -8.21 -2.06
N THR A 7 -0.37 -9.39 -2.52
CA THR A 7 0.47 -10.41 -3.15
C THR A 7 -0.06 -10.86 -4.51
N SER A 8 -1.28 -10.47 -4.90
CA SER A 8 -1.84 -10.70 -6.24
C SER A 8 -2.47 -9.44 -6.84
N GLU A 9 -2.56 -9.39 -8.17
CA GLU A 9 -3.21 -8.29 -8.90
C GLU A 9 -4.74 -8.27 -8.66
N ASP A 10 -5.38 -9.41 -8.42
CA ASP A 10 -6.83 -9.48 -8.12
C ASP A 10 -7.21 -8.78 -6.82
N GLN A 11 -6.30 -8.75 -5.83
CA GLN A 11 -6.52 -7.98 -4.61
C GLN A 11 -6.62 -6.49 -4.90
N LEU A 12 -5.92 -5.96 -5.91
CA LEU A 12 -6.04 -4.55 -6.30
C LEU A 12 -7.45 -4.23 -6.81
N LEU A 13 -8.03 -5.10 -7.63
CA LEU A 13 -9.43 -4.95 -8.09
C LEU A 13 -10.39 -4.93 -6.90
N SER A 14 -10.22 -5.86 -5.96
CA SER A 14 -11.03 -5.91 -4.73
C SER A 14 -10.87 -4.65 -3.86
N ILE A 15 -9.66 -4.09 -3.78
CA ILE A 15 -9.41 -2.83 -3.06
C ILE A 15 -10.16 -1.67 -3.72
N VAL A 16 -10.12 -1.58 -5.05
CA VAL A 16 -10.84 -0.55 -5.80
C VAL A 16 -12.36 -0.66 -5.58
N GLU A 17 -12.92 -1.87 -5.63
CA GLU A 17 -14.35 -2.07 -5.35
C GLU A 17 -14.74 -1.65 -3.93
N LYS A 18 -13.95 -2.04 -2.92
CA LYS A 18 -14.18 -1.65 -1.52
C LYS A 18 -14.06 -0.15 -1.29
N SER A 19 -13.23 0.53 -2.07
CA SER A 19 -13.05 1.99 -1.99
C SER A 19 -14.32 2.79 -2.26
N LEU A 20 -15.31 2.19 -2.94
CA LEU A 20 -16.62 2.81 -3.17
C LEU A 20 -17.45 3.00 -1.89
N THR A 21 -17.17 2.23 -0.84
CA THR A 21 -17.95 2.27 0.42
C THR A 21 -17.11 2.64 1.63
N LYS A 22 -15.80 2.37 1.61
CA LYS A 22 -14.91 2.58 2.74
C LYS A 22 -13.53 3.03 2.26
N PRO A 23 -12.88 4.03 2.87
CA PRO A 23 -11.51 4.41 2.51
C PRO A 23 -10.53 3.22 2.59
N GLN A 24 -9.66 3.14 1.59
CA GLN A 24 -8.62 2.11 1.48
C GLN A 24 -7.27 2.81 1.39
N LEU A 25 -6.26 2.36 2.14
CA LEU A 25 -4.91 2.90 2.11
C LEU A 25 -3.93 1.84 1.62
N ILE A 26 -3.13 2.15 0.61
CA ILE A 26 -2.07 1.25 0.12
C ILE A 26 -0.71 1.88 0.41
N PHE A 27 0.05 1.29 1.33
CA PHE A 27 1.44 1.68 1.55
C PHE A 27 2.38 0.86 0.67
N LYS A 28 3.03 1.53 -0.29
CA LYS A 28 4.06 0.96 -1.15
C LYS A 28 5.42 1.09 -0.47
N HIS A 29 5.98 -0.06 -0.10
CA HIS A 29 7.20 -0.13 0.69
C HIS A 29 8.31 -0.88 -0.06
N SER A 30 9.45 -0.23 -0.23
CA SER A 30 10.70 -0.88 -0.63
C SER A 30 11.47 -1.32 0.61
N ILE A 31 11.58 -2.64 0.83
CA ILE A 31 12.32 -3.23 1.96
C ILE A 31 13.83 -2.93 1.95
N ARG A 32 14.36 -2.47 0.81
CA ARG A 32 15.78 -2.11 0.64
C ARG A 32 16.04 -0.61 0.79
N CYS A 33 15.02 0.21 1.05
CA CYS A 33 15.16 1.67 1.17
C CYS A 33 15.03 2.09 2.65
N SER A 34 16.10 2.63 3.22
CA SER A 34 16.15 3.07 4.63
C SER A 34 15.07 4.11 4.97
N VAL A 35 14.79 5.03 4.05
CA VAL A 35 13.71 6.04 4.20
C VAL A 35 12.34 5.35 4.23
N SER A 36 12.12 4.37 3.37
CA SER A 36 10.88 3.57 3.35
C SER A 36 10.68 2.79 4.66
N SER A 37 11.75 2.22 5.21
CA SER A 37 11.75 1.54 6.51
C SER A 37 11.46 2.51 7.65
N MET A 38 12.04 3.72 7.64
CA MET A 38 11.74 4.76 8.61
C MET A 38 10.25 5.14 8.61
N VAL A 39 9.66 5.36 7.43
CA VAL A 39 8.23 5.68 7.30
C VAL A 39 7.36 4.53 7.79
N LYS A 40 7.66 3.28 7.40
CA LYS A 40 6.94 2.10 7.89
C LYS A 40 6.94 2.03 9.42
N ASN A 41 8.10 2.23 10.03
CA ASN A 41 8.25 2.17 11.49
C ASN A 41 7.43 3.26 12.21
N ARG A 42 7.29 4.45 11.60
CA ARG A 42 6.42 5.52 12.12
C ARG A 42 4.94 5.15 12.01
N LEU A 43 4.51 4.61 10.88
CA LEU A 43 3.13 4.16 10.67
C LEU A 43 2.75 3.02 11.62
N ASP A 44 3.67 2.07 11.83
CA ASP A 44 3.45 0.93 12.73
C ASP A 44 3.25 1.36 14.19
N LYS A 45 3.97 2.40 14.64
CA LYS A 45 3.84 3.00 15.97
C LYS A 45 2.61 3.88 16.15
N GLY A 46 2.01 4.36 15.06
CA GLY A 46 0.82 5.20 15.10
C GLY A 46 -0.43 4.41 15.51
N LYS A 47 -1.37 5.09 16.18
CA LYS A 47 -2.71 4.55 16.40
C LYS A 47 -3.40 4.42 15.05
N GLN A 48 -3.94 3.25 14.76
CA GLN A 48 -4.70 3.03 13.53
C GLN A 48 -6.02 3.82 13.57
N PRO A 49 -6.29 4.68 12.57
CA PRO A 49 -7.61 5.26 12.38
C PRO A 49 -8.68 4.19 12.15
N GLU A 50 -9.85 4.39 12.73
CA GLU A 50 -11.02 3.54 12.49
C GLU A 50 -11.63 3.84 11.12
N GLY A 51 -12.37 2.87 10.56
CA GLY A 51 -13.07 3.06 9.30
C GLY A 51 -12.20 3.04 8.04
N ILE A 52 -10.92 2.66 8.12
CA ILE A 52 -10.01 2.53 6.97
C ILE A 52 -9.44 1.10 6.90
N ASP A 53 -9.36 0.54 5.70
CA ASP A 53 -8.63 -0.70 5.46
C ASP A 53 -7.19 -0.40 5.02
N PHE A 54 -6.22 -1.06 5.67
CA PHE A 54 -4.80 -0.79 5.49
C PHE A 54 -4.13 -1.94 4.75
N TYR A 55 -3.49 -1.61 3.63
CA TYR A 55 -2.78 -2.56 2.78
C TYR A 55 -1.30 -2.23 2.69
N TYR A 56 -0.49 -3.27 2.62
CA TYR A 56 0.96 -3.18 2.51
C TYR A 56 1.42 -3.91 1.25
N LEU A 57 2.23 -3.23 0.44
CA LEU A 57 2.87 -3.83 -0.72
C LEU A 57 4.39 -3.81 -0.54
N ASP A 58 4.99 -5.00 -0.49
CA ASP A 58 6.42 -5.16 -0.71
C ASP A 58 6.72 -5.01 -2.20
N LEU A 59 7.08 -3.81 -2.63
CA LEU A 59 7.28 -3.53 -4.05
C LEU A 59 8.53 -4.19 -4.65
N ILE A 60 9.48 -4.65 -3.81
CA ILE A 60 10.66 -5.36 -4.29
C ILE A 60 10.26 -6.75 -4.78
N ASN A 61 9.42 -7.44 -4.01
CA ASN A 61 8.90 -8.76 -4.38
C ASN A 61 7.75 -8.67 -5.39
N TYR A 62 6.96 -7.60 -5.38
CA TYR A 62 5.75 -7.45 -6.19
C TYR A 62 5.78 -6.21 -7.11
N ARG A 63 6.89 -6.04 -7.85
CA ARG A 63 7.10 -4.86 -8.73
C ARG A 63 6.00 -4.66 -9.76
N ARG A 64 5.46 -5.76 -10.32
CA ARG A 64 4.33 -5.72 -11.25
C ARG A 64 3.08 -5.08 -10.64
N ILE A 65 2.69 -5.51 -9.45
CA ILE A 65 1.55 -4.95 -8.71
C ILE A 65 1.79 -3.46 -8.41
N SER A 66 3.02 -3.11 -8.02
CA SER A 66 3.41 -1.72 -7.74
C SER A 66 3.29 -0.79 -8.95
N ASN A 67 3.63 -1.29 -10.14
CA ASN A 67 3.43 -0.59 -11.40
C ASN A 67 1.95 -0.51 -11.77
N LYS A 68 1.19 -1.60 -11.55
CA LYS A 68 -0.24 -1.61 -11.82
C LYS A 68 -1.00 -0.58 -10.99
N ILE A 69 -0.67 -0.44 -9.70
CA ILE A 69 -1.22 0.61 -8.83
C ILE A 69 -0.96 2.00 -9.42
N ALA A 70 0.28 2.27 -9.87
CA ALA A 70 0.64 3.56 -10.46
C ALA A 70 -0.17 3.85 -11.74
N GLU A 71 -0.34 2.84 -12.61
CA GLU A 71 -1.16 2.93 -13.82
C GLU A 71 -2.65 3.14 -13.50
N THR A 72 -3.23 2.30 -12.62
CA THR A 72 -4.65 2.34 -12.27
C THR A 72 -5.06 3.68 -11.67
N PHE A 73 -4.24 4.24 -10.77
CA PHE A 73 -4.54 5.51 -10.12
C PHE A 73 -3.93 6.72 -10.82
N GLN A 74 -3.27 6.52 -11.97
CA GLN A 74 -2.62 7.60 -12.75
C GLN A 74 -1.65 8.45 -11.90
N VAL A 75 -0.92 7.79 -11.00
CA VAL A 75 0.09 8.43 -10.14
C VAL A 75 1.49 7.98 -10.53
N ARG A 76 2.49 8.83 -10.28
CA ARG A 76 3.89 8.42 -10.46
C ARG A 76 4.21 7.28 -9.49
N HIS A 77 4.95 6.29 -9.97
CA HIS A 77 5.49 5.25 -9.10
C HIS A 77 6.54 5.83 -8.15
N GLU A 78 6.30 5.74 -6.84
CA GLU A 78 7.23 6.17 -5.79
C GLU A 78 7.34 5.15 -4.65
N SER A 79 8.39 5.31 -3.82
CA SER A 79 8.58 4.58 -2.57
C SER A 79 9.46 5.40 -1.61
N PRO A 80 9.05 5.60 -0.35
CA PRO A 80 7.74 5.26 0.22
C PRO A 80 6.60 6.07 -0.45
N GLN A 81 5.43 5.47 -0.59
CA GLN A 81 4.21 6.12 -1.11
C GLN A 81 2.99 5.56 -0.35
N VAL A 82 2.07 6.43 0.05
CA VAL A 82 0.76 6.10 0.67
C VAL A 82 -0.38 6.56 -0.22
#